data_AF-A0A351TQV4-F1
#
_entry.id   AF-A0A351TQV4-F1
#
_cell.length_a   1.000
_cell.length_b   1.000
_cell.length_c   1.000
_cell.angle_alpha   90.00
_cell.angle_beta   90.00
_cell.angle_gamma   90.00
#
_symmetry.space_group_name_H-M   'P 1'
#
loop_
_entity.id
_entity.type
_entity.pdbx_description
1 polymer ?
#
loop_
_entity_poly.entity_id
_entity_poly.type
_entity_poly.pdbx_seq_one_letter_code
_entity_poly.pdbx_strand_id
1 'polypeptide(L)'
;MPLPPSVTRTTKDGVQITSSVDRCSYTIRELTRAALRDVGKFVCISSNRAAQKLHGGGLRKTKRVRGLNKTNAFQYWARRKEGDLQVGITHDTWYGTEQELGSSRMKKKGILSNTVHDNIAEIVKIESQYLSALESEAQALALISEEEYRGGGEE
;
A
#
# COMPACT_ATOMS: atom_id res chain seq x y z
N MET A 1 6.60 15.51 -4.33
CA MET A 1 5.27 14.98 -4.70
C MET A 1 4.60 15.97 -5.65
N PRO A 2 3.88 15.52 -6.68
CA PRO A 2 3.02 16.41 -7.47
C PRO A 2 1.98 17.06 -6.54
N LEU A 3 1.72 18.35 -6.73
CA LEU A 3 0.77 19.10 -5.91
C LEU A 3 -0.64 18.48 -6.02
N PRO A 4 -1.41 18.41 -4.92
CA PRO A 4 -2.76 17.85 -4.93
C PRO A 4 -3.67 18.62 -5.91
N PRO A 5 -4.33 17.94 -6.86
CA PRO A 5 -5.28 18.59 -7.77
C PRO A 5 -6.51 19.16 -7.03
N SER A 6 -6.80 18.68 -5.81
CA SER A 6 -7.91 19.18 -4.99
C SER A 6 -7.59 20.47 -4.24
N VAL A 7 -6.32 20.90 -4.20
CA VAL A 7 -5.87 22.09 -3.46
C VAL A 7 -5.67 23.29 -4.38
N THR A 8 -5.47 23.05 -5.68
CA THR A 8 -5.32 24.10 -6.70
C THR A 8 -6.66 24.35 -7.40
N ARG A 9 -7.38 25.39 -7.01
CA ARG A 9 -8.42 25.98 -7.86
C ARG A 9 -7.75 27.07 -8.69
N THR A 10 -7.59 26.85 -9.99
CA THR A 10 -7.05 27.85 -10.92
C THR A 10 -8.14 28.88 -11.21
N THR A 11 -8.11 30.01 -10.51
CA THR A 11 -8.88 31.21 -10.88
C THR A 11 -8.08 32.04 -11.88
N LYS A 12 -8.76 32.83 -12.73
CA LYS A 12 -8.14 33.60 -13.82
C LYS A 12 -7.00 34.54 -13.38
N ASP A 13 -6.92 34.90 -12.09
CA ASP A 13 -5.99 35.89 -11.55
C ASP A 13 -4.94 35.35 -10.57
N GLY A 14 -4.82 34.02 -10.39
CA GLY A 14 -3.79 33.42 -9.53
C GLY A 14 -4.19 32.10 -8.85
N VAL A 15 -3.18 31.36 -8.37
CA VAL A 15 -3.34 30.08 -7.64
C VAL A 15 -3.60 30.39 -6.16
N GLN A 16 -4.83 30.20 -5.69
CA GLN A 16 -5.12 30.20 -4.24
C GLN A 16 -5.02 28.78 -3.68
N ILE A 17 -4.23 28.62 -2.62
CA ILE A 17 -4.07 27.37 -1.89
C ILE A 17 -5.32 27.19 -1.01
N THR A 18 -6.10 26.18 -1.33
CA THR A 18 -7.35 25.84 -0.62
C THR A 18 -6.99 25.08 0.66
N SER A 19 -7.06 25.75 1.82
CA SER A 19 -6.92 25.27 3.21
C SER A 19 -5.80 24.25 3.55
N SER A 20 -4.97 24.56 4.56
CA SER A 20 -3.94 23.64 5.08
C SER A 20 -4.51 22.28 5.54
N VAL A 21 -5.78 22.27 5.94
CA VAL A 21 -6.52 21.08 6.38
C VAL A 21 -6.82 20.14 5.20
N ASP A 22 -7.29 20.67 4.07
CA ASP A 22 -7.59 19.86 2.88
C ASP A 22 -6.32 19.26 2.27
N ARG A 23 -5.22 20.02 2.30
CA ARG A 23 -3.90 19.52 1.89
C ARG A 23 -3.47 18.34 2.76
N CYS A 24 -3.55 18.47 4.09
CA CYS A 24 -3.17 17.42 5.04
C CYS A 24 -4.03 16.15 4.86
N SER A 25 -5.35 16.32 4.73
CA SER A 25 -6.28 15.21 4.48
C SER A 25 -5.95 14.47 3.17
N TYR A 26 -5.61 15.22 2.11
CA TYR A 26 -5.17 14.63 0.85
C TYR A 26 -3.85 13.87 0.98
N THR A 27 -2.83 14.43 1.64
CA THR A 27 -1.53 13.76 1.81
C THR A 27 -1.67 12.49 2.63
N ILE A 28 -2.41 12.51 3.75
CA ILE A 28 -2.69 11.31 4.56
C ILE A 28 -3.33 10.22 3.68
N ARG A 29 -4.33 10.58 2.87
CA ARG A 29 -5.03 9.61 2.00
C ARG A 29 -4.14 9.02 0.90
N GLU A 30 -3.26 9.81 0.30
CA GLU A 30 -2.35 9.29 -0.73
C GLU A 30 -1.19 8.47 -0.15
N LEU A 31 -0.69 8.83 1.04
CA LEU A 31 0.36 8.07 1.74
C LEU A 31 -0.17 6.73 2.26
N THR A 32 -1.35 6.72 2.88
CA THR A 32 -2.03 5.46 3.26
C THR A 32 -2.24 4.56 2.05
N ARG A 33 -2.72 5.11 0.93
CA ARG A 33 -2.87 4.34 -0.31
C ARG A 33 -1.55 3.86 -0.92
N ALA A 34 -0.46 4.61 -0.77
CA ALA A 34 0.87 4.17 -1.20
C ALA A 34 1.37 3.01 -0.32
N ALA A 35 1.27 3.15 1.00
CA ALA A 35 1.61 2.11 1.96
C ALA A 35 0.86 0.80 1.68
N LEU A 36 -0.47 0.86 1.54
CA LEU A 36 -1.30 -0.32 1.26
C LEU A 36 -0.95 -0.99 -0.09
N ARG A 37 -0.55 -0.23 -1.11
CA ARG A 37 -0.10 -0.81 -2.39
C ARG A 37 1.21 -1.55 -2.24
N ASP A 38 2.16 -1.01 -1.49
CA ASP A 38 3.45 -1.66 -1.27
C ASP A 38 3.31 -2.90 -0.40
N VAL A 39 2.48 -2.86 0.65
CA VAL A 39 2.10 -4.04 1.44
C VAL A 39 1.45 -5.09 0.55
N GLY A 40 0.46 -4.72 -0.28
CA GLY A 40 -0.19 -5.64 -1.20
C GLY A 40 0.78 -6.30 -2.19
N LYS A 41 1.68 -5.51 -2.78
CA LYS A 41 2.73 -6.00 -3.67
C LYS A 41 3.68 -6.97 -2.95
N PHE A 42 4.12 -6.62 -1.74
CA PHE A 42 4.99 -7.45 -0.92
C PHE A 42 4.32 -8.79 -0.59
N VAL A 43 3.09 -8.78 -0.06
CA VAL A 43 2.34 -9.98 0.31
C VAL A 43 2.16 -10.89 -0.91
N CYS A 44 1.80 -10.36 -2.08
CA CYS A 44 1.67 -11.17 -3.29
C CYS A 44 3.01 -11.78 -3.74
N ILE A 45 4.12 -11.05 -3.68
CA ILE A 45 5.45 -11.58 -4.02
C ILE A 45 5.86 -12.68 -3.04
N SER A 46 5.70 -12.44 -1.74
CA SER A 46 6.04 -13.39 -0.68
C SER A 46 5.19 -14.66 -0.78
N SER A 47 3.89 -14.52 -1.04
CA SER A 47 2.98 -15.66 -1.20
C SER A 47 3.34 -16.49 -2.44
N ASN A 48 3.70 -15.84 -3.55
CA ASN A 48 4.21 -16.54 -4.72
C ASN A 48 5.53 -17.29 -4.42
N ARG A 49 6.45 -16.68 -3.67
CA ARG A 49 7.70 -17.35 -3.26
C ARG A 49 7.42 -18.56 -2.36
N ALA A 50 6.48 -18.47 -1.43
CA ALA A 50 6.06 -19.58 -0.59
C ALA A 50 5.45 -20.71 -1.43
N ALA A 51 4.56 -20.37 -2.37
CA ALA A 51 3.96 -21.33 -3.29
C ALA A 51 5.00 -22.03 -4.18
N GLN A 52 6.06 -21.34 -4.62
CA GLN A 52 7.14 -21.95 -5.42
C GLN A 52 7.95 -23.00 -4.65
N LYS A 53 8.06 -22.88 -3.31
CA LYS A 53 8.79 -23.83 -2.45
C LYS A 53 8.01 -25.11 -2.19
N LEU A 54 6.71 -25.13 -2.43
CA LEU A 54 5.89 -26.32 -2.27
C LEU A 54 6.31 -27.45 -3.21
N HIS A 55 6.01 -28.69 -2.81
CA HIS A 55 6.35 -29.91 -3.54
C HIS A 55 7.86 -30.00 -3.88
N GLY A 56 8.72 -29.68 -2.90
CA GLY A 56 10.18 -29.75 -3.06
C GLY A 56 10.74 -28.77 -4.10
N GLY A 57 10.05 -27.67 -4.38
CA GLY A 57 10.45 -26.71 -5.42
C GLY A 57 9.96 -27.05 -6.83
N GLY A 58 9.14 -28.10 -7.01
CA GLY A 58 8.61 -28.50 -8.30
C GLY A 58 7.77 -27.42 -9.00
N LEU A 59 7.19 -26.49 -8.23
CA LEU A 59 6.37 -25.40 -8.75
C LEU A 59 7.17 -24.15 -9.18
N ARG A 60 8.48 -24.11 -8.92
CA ARG A 60 9.35 -22.97 -9.23
C ARG A 60 9.47 -22.67 -10.73
N LYS A 61 9.36 -23.69 -11.58
CA LYS A 61 9.41 -23.56 -13.05
C LYS A 61 8.07 -23.17 -13.65
N THR A 62 6.97 -23.24 -12.89
CA THR A 62 5.62 -23.03 -13.40
C THR A 62 5.34 -21.54 -13.62
N LYS A 63 5.02 -21.16 -14.87
CA LYS A 63 4.72 -19.76 -15.26
C LYS A 63 3.64 -19.08 -14.40
N ARG A 64 2.68 -19.87 -13.89
CA ARG A 64 1.56 -19.42 -13.04
C ARG A 64 1.98 -18.96 -11.63
N VAL A 65 3.02 -19.57 -11.06
CA VAL A 65 3.55 -19.22 -9.72
C VAL A 65 4.74 -18.25 -9.82
N ARG A 66 5.32 -18.11 -11.02
CA ARG A 66 6.44 -17.20 -11.30
C ARG A 66 6.00 -15.74 -11.49
N GLY A 67 4.71 -15.50 -11.66
CA GLY A 67 4.15 -14.16 -11.82
C GLY A 67 4.42 -13.48 -13.18
N LEU A 68 4.77 -14.26 -14.21
CA LEU A 68 5.06 -13.73 -15.57
C LEU A 68 3.85 -13.70 -16.51
N ASN A 69 2.71 -14.24 -16.10
CA ASN A 69 1.48 -14.17 -16.87
C ASN A 69 0.54 -13.14 -16.25
N LYS A 70 -0.38 -12.58 -17.05
CA LYS A 70 -1.53 -11.78 -16.57
C LYS A 70 -2.38 -12.50 -15.50
N THR A 71 -2.21 -13.81 -15.33
CA THR A 71 -2.90 -14.67 -14.38
C THR A 71 -2.04 -14.98 -13.14
N ASN A 72 -1.65 -13.93 -12.41
CA ASN A 72 -1.02 -14.11 -11.09
C ASN A 72 -2.01 -14.80 -10.14
N ALA A 73 -1.52 -15.82 -9.43
CA ALA A 73 -2.34 -16.57 -8.48
C ALA A 73 -2.84 -15.67 -7.34
N PHE A 74 -1.98 -14.81 -6.82
CA PHE A 74 -2.29 -13.82 -5.81
C PHE A 74 -2.43 -12.42 -6.42
N GLN A 75 -3.49 -11.71 -6.05
CA GLN A 75 -3.78 -10.34 -6.46
C GLN A 75 -4.12 -9.49 -5.25
N TYR A 76 -3.92 -8.18 -5.41
CA TYR A 76 -4.23 -7.20 -4.37
C TYR A 76 -4.98 -6.01 -4.96
N TRP A 77 -5.83 -5.40 -4.13
CA TRP A 77 -6.61 -4.21 -4.44
C TRP A 77 -6.53 -3.24 -3.26
N ALA A 78 -5.80 -2.15 -3.44
CA ALA A 78 -5.84 -1.02 -2.50
C ALA A 78 -7.01 -0.11 -2.90
N ARG A 79 -8.11 -0.15 -2.14
CA ARG A 79 -9.38 0.47 -2.53
C ARG A 79 -9.40 1.95 -2.14
N ARG A 80 -9.63 2.81 -3.14
CA ARG A 80 -9.48 4.26 -2.99
C ARG A 80 -10.56 4.90 -2.12
N LYS A 81 -11.80 4.40 -2.15
CA LYS A 81 -12.92 5.02 -1.42
C LYS A 81 -12.96 4.55 0.03
N GLU A 82 -12.70 3.28 0.24
CA GLU A 82 -12.79 2.57 1.52
C GLU A 82 -11.49 2.71 2.35
N GLY A 83 -10.35 2.93 1.69
CA GLY A 83 -9.08 3.14 2.38
C GLY A 83 -8.46 1.85 2.93
N ASP A 84 -8.76 0.71 2.32
CA ASP A 84 -8.31 -0.60 2.80
C ASP A 84 -7.62 -1.42 1.69
N LEU A 85 -6.97 -2.50 2.13
CA LEU A 85 -6.27 -3.45 1.28
C LEU A 85 -7.02 -4.78 1.28
N GLN A 86 -7.40 -5.23 0.09
CA GLN A 86 -7.85 -6.61 -0.12
C GLN A 86 -6.74 -7.39 -0.82
N VAL A 87 -6.43 -8.57 -0.29
CA VAL A 87 -5.52 -9.52 -0.94
C VAL A 87 -6.28 -10.83 -1.11
N GLY A 88 -6.17 -11.42 -2.29
CA GLY A 88 -6.94 -12.61 -2.62
C GLY A 88 -6.31 -13.44 -3.72
N ILE A 89 -6.99 -14.55 -4.02
CA ILE A 89 -6.59 -15.51 -5.04
C ILE A 89 -7.55 -15.37 -6.21
N THR A 90 -7.02 -15.12 -7.41
CA THR A 90 -7.80 -14.68 -8.59
C THR A 90 -8.74 -15.76 -9.13
N HIS A 91 -8.41 -17.03 -8.93
CA HIS A 91 -9.10 -18.14 -9.59
C HIS A 91 -9.34 -19.29 -8.62
N ASP A 92 -10.52 -19.90 -8.72
CA ASP A 92 -10.87 -21.14 -8.03
C ASP A 92 -10.05 -22.30 -8.58
N THR A 93 -8.80 -22.34 -8.13
CA THR A 93 -7.76 -23.21 -8.66
C THR A 93 -7.26 -24.09 -7.54
N TRP A 94 -6.99 -25.34 -7.90
CA TRP A 94 -6.40 -26.30 -6.99
C TRP A 94 -5.11 -25.77 -6.32
N TYR A 95 -4.26 -25.02 -7.05
CA TYR A 95 -3.02 -24.46 -6.48
C TYR A 95 -3.20 -23.14 -5.72
N GLY A 96 -4.41 -22.56 -5.74
CA GLY A 96 -4.75 -21.30 -5.10
C GLY A 96 -5.74 -21.54 -3.97
N THR A 97 -7.04 -21.45 -4.27
CA THR A 97 -8.13 -21.56 -3.30
C THR A 97 -8.11 -22.86 -2.51
N GLU A 98 -7.94 -24.02 -3.17
CA GLU A 98 -7.90 -25.30 -2.45
C GLU A 98 -6.65 -25.45 -1.60
N GLN A 99 -5.49 -24.90 -2.01
CA GLN A 99 -4.30 -24.90 -1.15
C GLN A 99 -4.48 -23.96 0.05
N GLU A 100 -5.19 -22.85 -0.13
CA GLU A 100 -5.45 -21.89 0.94
C GLU A 100 -6.45 -22.41 1.97
N LEU A 101 -7.56 -23.01 1.53
CA LEU A 101 -8.67 -23.41 2.38
C LEU A 101 -8.67 -24.92 2.72
N GLY A 102 -8.00 -25.73 1.90
CA GLY A 102 -8.14 -27.18 1.89
C GLY A 102 -9.31 -27.63 1.00
N SER A 103 -9.30 -28.91 0.63
CA SER A 103 -10.39 -29.60 -0.04
C SER A 103 -10.53 -31.03 0.50
N SER A 104 -11.54 -31.78 0.06
CA SER A 104 -11.71 -33.18 0.49
C SER A 104 -10.52 -34.08 0.15
N ARG A 105 -9.68 -33.67 -0.82
CA ARG A 105 -8.49 -34.40 -1.28
C ARG A 105 -7.17 -33.79 -0.81
N MET A 106 -7.20 -32.64 -0.14
CA MET A 106 -5.98 -31.89 0.22
C MET A 106 -6.15 -31.12 1.53
N LYS A 107 -5.19 -31.29 2.44
CA LYS A 107 -5.16 -30.51 3.68
C LYS A 107 -4.89 -29.03 3.39
N LYS A 108 -5.50 -28.16 4.20
CA LYS A 108 -5.26 -26.72 4.20
C LYS A 108 -3.76 -26.43 4.37
N LYS A 109 -3.18 -25.64 3.46
CA LYS A 109 -1.81 -25.12 3.58
C LYS A 109 -1.77 -23.67 4.03
N GLY A 110 -2.81 -22.88 3.74
CA GLY A 110 -2.93 -21.49 4.19
C GLY A 110 -1.77 -20.61 3.76
N ILE A 111 -1.35 -20.68 2.49
CA ILE A 111 -0.17 -19.99 1.98
C ILE A 111 -0.27 -18.48 2.21
N LEU A 112 -1.39 -17.87 1.83
CA LEU A 112 -1.62 -16.44 1.97
C LEU A 112 -1.71 -16.06 3.44
N SER A 113 -2.53 -16.78 4.21
CA SER A 113 -2.73 -16.52 5.64
C SER A 113 -1.42 -16.61 6.43
N ASN A 114 -0.64 -17.68 6.21
CA ASN A 114 0.64 -17.87 6.87
C ASN A 114 1.66 -16.84 6.41
N THR A 115 1.70 -16.51 5.11
CA THR A 115 2.64 -15.49 4.61
C THR A 115 2.39 -14.14 5.25
N VAL A 116 1.12 -13.73 5.42
CA VAL A 116 0.79 -12.48 6.11
C VAL A 116 1.23 -12.56 7.57
N HIS A 117 0.84 -13.63 8.27
CA HIS A 117 1.16 -13.82 9.68
C HIS A 117 2.67 -13.82 9.96
N ASP A 118 3.44 -14.52 9.13
CA ASP A 118 4.90 -14.65 9.27
C ASP A 118 5.65 -13.35 8.94
N ASN A 119 5.00 -12.41 8.25
CA ASN A 119 5.62 -11.15 7.82
C ASN A 119 4.97 -9.91 8.44
N ILE A 120 4.21 -10.04 9.54
CA ILE A 120 3.59 -8.91 10.24
C ILE A 120 4.63 -7.81 10.54
N ALA A 121 5.82 -8.18 11.03
CA ALA A 121 6.87 -7.21 11.34
C ALA A 121 7.34 -6.42 10.11
N GLU A 122 7.46 -7.06 8.94
CA GLU A 122 7.87 -6.37 7.72
C GLU A 122 6.73 -5.50 7.15
N ILE A 123 5.48 -5.93 7.30
CA ILE A 123 4.31 -5.11 6.96
C ILE A 123 4.29 -3.83 7.80
N VAL A 124 4.45 -3.96 9.12
CA VAL A 124 4.55 -2.82 10.04
C VAL A 124 5.70 -1.91 9.64
N LYS A 125 6.87 -2.46 9.30
CA LYS A 125 8.01 -1.67 8.85
C LYS A 125 7.73 -0.88 7.56
N ILE A 126 7.06 -1.49 6.57
CA ILE A 126 6.66 -0.81 5.34
C ILE A 126 5.71 0.36 5.68
N GLU A 127 4.68 0.12 6.50
CA GLU A 127 3.72 1.15 6.89
C GLU A 127 4.37 2.29 7.71
N SER A 128 5.30 1.95 8.60
CA SER A 128 6.04 2.93 9.42
C SER A 128 6.89 3.89 8.58
N GLN A 129 7.44 3.45 7.44
CA GLN A 129 8.19 4.35 6.55
C GLN A 129 7.33 5.49 5.98
N TYR A 130 6.05 5.22 5.75
CA TYR A 130 5.10 6.22 5.27
C TYR A 130 4.62 7.14 6.40
N LEU A 131 4.49 6.63 7.63
CA LEU A 131 4.20 7.45 8.81
C LEU A 131 5.36 8.40 9.15
N SER A 132 6.61 7.94 9.09
CA SER A 132 7.77 8.80 9.31
C SER A 132 7.87 9.93 8.28
N ALA A 133 7.39 9.70 7.06
CA ALA A 133 7.33 10.75 6.04
C ALA A 133 6.30 11.85 6.39
N LEU A 134 5.19 11.49 7.05
CA LEU A 134 4.24 12.48 7.59
C LEU A 134 4.84 13.28 8.74
N GLU A 135 5.52 12.62 9.67
CA GLU A 135 6.16 13.29 10.80
C GLU A 135 7.25 14.26 10.33
N SER A 136 8.03 13.90 9.31
CA SER A 136 9.05 14.78 8.73
C SER A 136 8.44 16.01 8.05
N GLU A 137 7.32 15.88 7.32
CA GLU A 137 6.62 17.05 6.75
C GLU A 137 6.01 17.93 7.84
N ALA A 138 5.39 17.33 8.86
CA ALA A 138 4.82 18.05 10.00
C ALA A 138 5.90 18.77 10.83
N GLN A 139 7.05 18.13 11.09
CA GLN A 139 8.20 18.74 11.75
C GLN A 139 8.80 19.87 10.91
N ALA A 140 8.94 19.69 9.59
CA ALA A 140 9.43 20.74 8.70
C ALA A 140 8.47 21.95 8.66
N LEU A 141 7.14 21.72 8.70
CA LEU A 141 6.14 22.78 8.80
C LEU A 141 6.13 23.46 10.18
N ALA A 142 6.33 22.72 11.27
CA ALA A 142 6.39 23.28 12.62
C ALA A 142 7.69 24.08 12.89
N LEU A 143 8.78 23.72 12.20
CA LEU A 143 10.06 24.45 12.24
C LEU A 143 10.01 25.77 11.44
N ILE A 144 9.05 25.92 10.53
CA ILE A 144 8.72 27.21 9.91
C ILE A 144 7.89 27.99 10.95
N SER A 145 8.58 28.59 11.93
CA SER A 145 7.91 29.41 12.95
C SER A 145 7.47 30.75 12.36
N GLU A 146 6.34 31.26 12.83
CA GLU A 146 5.81 32.61 12.53
C GLU A 146 6.68 33.76 13.10
N GLU A 147 7.80 33.48 13.77
CA GLU A 147 8.65 34.49 14.40
C GLU A 147 9.44 35.36 13.40
N GLU A 148 9.54 34.93 12.13
CA GLU A 148 10.05 35.78 11.03
C GLU A 148 8.98 36.73 10.46
N TYR A 149 7.73 36.65 10.90
CA TYR A 149 6.70 37.62 10.50
C TYR A 149 6.86 38.94 11.28
N ARG A 150 7.70 39.84 10.76
CA ARG A 150 7.60 41.27 11.09
C ARG A 150 6.40 41.84 10.33
N GLY A 151 5.25 41.94 11.02
CA GLY A 151 4.12 42.74 10.56
C GLY A 151 4.56 44.18 10.35
N GLY A 152 4.88 44.55 9.12
CA GLY A 152 5.13 45.93 8.74
C GLY A 152 3.79 46.65 8.58
N GLY A 153 3.36 47.33 9.62
CA GLY A 153 2.13 48.11 9.59
C GLY A 153 1.84 48.79 10.91
N GLU A 154 2.67 49.76 11.30
CA GLU A 154 2.28 51.01 11.98
C GLU A 154 3.51 51.93 12.05
N GLU A 155 3.26 53.23 11.83
CA GLU A 155 4.21 54.36 11.90
C GLU A 155 4.92 54.49 13.27
#